data_AF-A0A2P8K6G7-F1
#
_entry.id   AF-A0A2P8K6G7-F1
#
_cell.length_a   1.000
_cell.length_b   1.000
_cell.length_c   1.000
_cell.angle_alpha   90.00
_cell.angle_beta   90.00
_cell.angle_gamma   90.00
#
_symmetry.space_group_name_H-M   'P 1'
#
loop_
_entity.id
_entity.type
_entity.pdbx_description
1 polymer ?
#
loop_
_entity_poly.entity_id
_entity_poly.type
_entity_poly.pdbx_seq_one_letter_code
_entity_poly.pdbx_strand_id
1 'polypeptide(L)'
;TALLGWLVLRHGLRPLRTLAAKAAEIHPTSLDTRLDVAAAPAELQQVAQSFNAMLERLDDGYQRLQQFSADLAHEIRTPIGSLMGHGQVALRQPRSNEEYQALIASNQEELERIARMVESILFLARAD
;
A
#
# COMPACT_ATOMS: atom_id res chain seq x y z
N THR A 1 -1.10 36.63 -39.01
CA THR A 1 -0.69 35.21 -38.82
C THR A 1 -0.50 34.86 -37.36
N ALA A 2 0.07 35.73 -36.51
CA ALA A 2 0.27 35.47 -35.07
C ALA A 2 -1.03 35.14 -34.28
N LEU A 3 -2.14 35.86 -34.53
CA LEU A 3 -3.44 35.58 -33.89
C LEU A 3 -4.03 34.21 -34.26
N LEU A 4 -3.87 33.80 -35.53
CA LEU A 4 -4.27 32.47 -36.02
C LEU A 4 -3.40 31.37 -35.39
N GLY A 5 -2.08 31.57 -35.33
CA GLY A 5 -1.16 30.64 -34.67
C GLY A 5 -1.47 30.47 -33.18
N TRP A 6 -1.79 31.55 -32.47
CA TRP A 6 -2.21 31.50 -31.07
C TRP A 6 -3.53 30.78 -30.88
N LEU A 7 -4.51 30.99 -31.76
CA LEU A 7 -5.82 30.34 -31.66
C LEU A 7 -5.74 28.83 -31.93
N VAL A 8 -4.96 28.43 -32.93
CA VAL A 8 -4.67 27.02 -33.24
C VAL A 8 -3.92 26.34 -32.09
N LEU A 9 -2.90 27.00 -31.52
CA LEU A 9 -2.16 26.44 -30.39
C LEU A 9 -3.05 26.32 -29.14
N ARG A 10 -3.90 27.31 -28.88
CA ARG A 10 -4.83 27.30 -27.74
C ARG A 10 -5.91 26.22 -27.88
N HIS A 11 -6.43 25.97 -29.08
CA HIS A 11 -7.38 24.89 -29.33
C HIS A 11 -6.72 23.51 -29.38
N GLY A 12 -5.55 23.39 -30.02
CA GLY A 12 -4.79 22.15 -30.14
C GLY A 12 -4.29 21.61 -28.80
N LEU A 13 -4.02 22.49 -27.83
CA LEU A 13 -3.59 22.10 -26.47
C LEU A 13 -4.75 21.83 -25.51
N ARG A 14 -6.01 22.06 -25.91
CA ARG A 14 -7.18 21.82 -25.04
C ARG A 14 -7.31 20.34 -24.63
N PRO A 15 -7.15 19.33 -25.52
CA PRO A 15 -7.21 17.92 -25.14
C PRO A 15 -6.12 17.53 -24.14
N LEU A 16 -4.92 18.10 -24.28
CA LEU A 16 -3.81 17.88 -23.35
C LEU A 16 -4.15 18.40 -21.94
N ARG A 17 -4.78 19.57 -21.84
CA ARG A 17 -5.23 20.10 -20.54
C ARG A 17 -6.31 19.24 -19.91
N THR A 18 -7.21 18.66 -20.70
CA THR A 18 -8.24 17.75 -20.19
C THR A 18 -7.64 16.44 -19.68
N LEU A 19 -6.66 15.86 -20.39
CA LEU A 19 -5.91 14.69 -19.92
C LEU A 19 -5.14 15.00 -18.63
N ALA A 20 -4.47 16.17 -18.56
CA ALA A 20 -3.76 16.60 -17.37
C ALA A 20 -4.69 16.83 -16.16
N ALA A 21 -5.89 17.40 -16.37
CA ALA A 21 -6.88 17.56 -15.31
C ALA A 21 -7.36 16.21 -14.78
N LYS A 22 -7.70 15.26 -15.67
CA LYS A 22 -8.08 13.89 -15.25
C LYS A 22 -6.95 13.17 -14.52
N ALA A 23 -5.71 13.31 -14.99
CA ALA A 23 -4.55 12.75 -14.32
C ALA A 23 -4.33 13.36 -12.92
N ALA A 24 -4.65 14.64 -12.72
CA ALA A 24 -4.54 15.32 -11.44
C ALA A 24 -5.62 14.91 -10.41
N GLU A 25 -6.73 14.32 -10.87
CA GLU A 25 -7.79 13.78 -10.00
C GLU A 25 -7.47 12.36 -9.48
N ILE A 26 -6.42 11.73 -10.00
CA ILE A 26 -6.05 10.37 -9.60
C ILE A 26 -5.37 10.40 -8.23
N HIS A 27 -6.00 9.71 -7.28
CA HIS A 27 -5.48 9.48 -5.94
C HIS A 27 -5.12 8.00 -5.74
N PRO A 28 -4.27 7.67 -4.75
CA PRO A 28 -3.95 6.28 -4.40
C PRO A 28 -5.18 5.40 -4.11
N THR A 29 -6.30 6.02 -3.72
CA THR A 29 -7.58 5.36 -3.46
C THR A 29 -8.49 5.27 -4.69
N SER A 30 -8.07 5.79 -5.84
CA SER A 30 -8.85 5.87 -7.09
C SER A 30 -7.99 5.53 -8.31
N LEU A 31 -7.11 4.55 -8.14
CA LEU A 31 -6.22 4.03 -9.18
C LEU A 31 -6.92 3.14 -10.19
N ASP A 32 -8.24 2.98 -10.10
CA ASP A 32 -9.11 2.33 -11.09
C ASP A 32 -9.52 3.28 -12.22
N THR A 33 -9.39 4.59 -12.00
CA THR A 33 -9.69 5.60 -13.02
C THR A 33 -8.68 5.52 -14.17
N ARG A 34 -9.17 5.50 -15.41
CA ARG A 34 -8.33 5.40 -16.63
C ARG A 34 -8.56 6.59 -17.54
N LEU A 35 -7.52 6.98 -18.26
CA LEU A 35 -7.66 7.93 -19.37
C LEU A 35 -8.33 7.23 -20.55
N ASP A 36 -9.35 7.89 -21.13
CA ASP A 36 -10.02 7.42 -22.33
C ASP A 36 -9.10 7.63 -23.55
N VAL A 37 -8.52 6.53 -24.02
CA VAL A 37 -7.60 6.53 -25.17
C VAL A 37 -8.34 6.83 -26.47
N ALA A 38 -9.58 6.36 -26.63
CA ALA A 38 -10.35 6.55 -27.86
C ALA A 38 -10.81 7.99 -28.03
N ALA A 39 -11.06 8.69 -26.91
CA ALA A 39 -11.38 10.12 -26.92
C ALA A 39 -10.16 11.04 -27.10
N ALA A 40 -8.93 10.51 -27.04
CA ALA A 40 -7.71 11.29 -27.22
C ALA A 40 -7.39 11.49 -28.73
N PRO A 41 -6.90 12.68 -29.13
CA PRO A 41 -6.31 12.88 -30.45
C PRO A 41 -5.22 11.85 -30.74
N ALA A 42 -5.05 11.46 -32.00
CA ALA A 42 -4.14 10.38 -32.41
C ALA A 42 -2.71 10.56 -31.84
N GLU A 43 -2.23 11.79 -31.78
CA GLU A 43 -0.90 12.16 -31.25
C GLU A 43 -0.76 11.93 -29.74
N LEU A 44 -1.89 11.96 -29.00
CA LEU A 44 -1.93 11.79 -27.54
C LEU A 44 -2.35 10.37 -27.12
N GLN A 45 -2.82 9.53 -28.04
CA GLN A 45 -3.23 8.15 -27.73
C GLN A 45 -2.10 7.34 -27.10
N GLN A 46 -0.88 7.45 -27.63
CA GLN A 46 0.29 6.75 -27.09
C GLN A 46 0.65 7.22 -25.67
N VAL A 47 0.48 8.51 -25.38
CA VAL A 47 0.69 9.08 -24.04
C VAL A 47 -0.38 8.57 -23.07
N ALA A 48 -1.65 8.59 -23.48
CA ALA A 48 -2.76 8.06 -22.67
C ALA A 48 -2.59 6.56 -22.37
N GLN A 49 -2.14 5.77 -23.34
CA GLN A 49 -1.81 4.35 -23.15
C GLN A 49 -0.67 4.15 -22.16
N SER A 50 0.43 4.90 -22.32
CA SER A 50 1.59 4.81 -21.44
C SER A 50 1.26 5.22 -20.01
N PHE A 51 0.41 6.23 -19.84
CA PHE A 51 -0.10 6.66 -18.54
C PHE A 51 -0.99 5.60 -17.89
N ASN A 52 -1.92 5.01 -18.64
CA ASN A 52 -2.75 3.91 -18.13
C ASN A 52 -1.89 2.70 -17.71
N ALA A 53 -0.85 2.35 -18.45
CA ALA A 53 0.08 1.27 -18.09
C ALA A 53 0.87 1.60 -16.80
N MET A 54 1.24 2.86 -16.59
CA MET A 54 1.84 3.31 -15.33
C MET A 54 0.85 3.18 -14.16
N LEU A 55 -0.42 3.57 -14.36
CA LEU A 55 -1.46 3.42 -13.34
C LEU A 55 -1.72 1.96 -12.98
N GLU A 56 -1.74 1.07 -13.97
CA GLU A 56 -1.89 -0.38 -13.75
C GLU A 56 -0.75 -0.93 -12.88
N ARG A 57 0.51 -0.59 -13.20
CA ARG A 57 1.66 -0.98 -12.38
C ARG A 57 1.60 -0.43 -10.95
N LEU A 58 1.05 0.77 -10.77
CA LEU A 58 0.88 1.39 -9.46
C LEU A 58 -0.23 0.71 -8.66
N ASP A 59 -1.37 0.41 -9.30
CA ASP A 59 -2.49 -0.31 -8.70
C ASP A 59 -2.06 -1.71 -8.24
N ASP A 60 -1.36 -2.46 -9.11
CA ASP A 60 -0.78 -3.76 -8.76
C ASP A 60 0.18 -3.70 -7.57
N GLY A 61 0.97 -2.62 -7.47
CA GLY A 61 1.86 -2.38 -6.32
C GLY A 61 1.07 -2.09 -5.05
N TYR A 62 0.06 -1.23 -5.14
CA TYR A 62 -0.78 -0.82 -4.02
C TYR A 62 -1.61 -1.99 -3.46
N GLN A 63 -2.22 -2.80 -4.34
CA GLN A 63 -2.96 -4.00 -3.94
C GLN A 63 -2.07 -5.01 -3.19
N ARG A 64 -0.84 -5.22 -3.67
CA ARG A 64 0.13 -6.07 -2.98
C ARG A 64 0.50 -5.53 -1.60
N LEU A 65 0.73 -4.22 -1.48
CA LEU A 65 1.01 -3.58 -0.20
C LEU A 65 -0.19 -3.70 0.77
N GLN A 66 -1.41 -3.52 0.28
CA GLN A 66 -2.62 -3.65 1.09
C GLN A 66 -2.81 -5.08 1.60
N GLN A 67 -2.63 -6.08 0.73
CA GLN A 67 -2.70 -7.50 1.10
C GLN A 67 -1.62 -7.84 2.12
N PHE A 68 -0.37 -7.44 1.86
CA PHE A 68 0.74 -7.62 2.79
C PHE A 68 0.46 -7.00 4.17
N SER A 69 -0.07 -5.76 4.20
CA SER A 69 -0.43 -5.10 5.45
C SER A 69 -1.53 -5.85 6.22
N ALA A 70 -2.53 -6.40 5.52
CA ALA A 70 -3.57 -7.21 6.14
C ALA A 70 -3.01 -8.51 6.72
N ASP A 71 -2.16 -9.21 5.97
CA ASP A 71 -1.54 -10.47 6.39
C ASP A 71 -0.65 -10.25 7.63
N LEU A 72 0.16 -9.20 7.65
CA LEU A 72 0.95 -8.80 8.83
C LEU A 72 0.09 -8.51 10.06
N ALA A 73 -1.01 -7.77 9.88
CA ALA A 73 -1.92 -7.46 10.98
C ALA A 73 -2.52 -8.74 11.58
N HIS A 74 -2.84 -9.74 10.75
CA HIS A 74 -3.29 -11.05 11.19
C HIS A 74 -2.19 -11.84 11.90
N GLU A 75 -0.98 -11.87 11.34
CA GLU A 75 0.15 -12.61 11.91
C GLU A 75 0.61 -12.08 13.27
N ILE A 76 0.52 -10.76 13.49
CA ILE A 76 0.86 -10.09 14.76
C ILE A 76 -0.26 -10.24 15.80
N ARG A 77 -1.54 -10.29 15.38
CA ARG A 77 -2.67 -10.44 16.30
C ARG A 77 -2.59 -11.71 17.13
N THR A 78 -2.15 -12.81 16.51
CA THR A 78 -2.05 -14.13 17.15
C THR A 78 -1.07 -14.16 18.34
N PRO A 79 0.21 -13.80 18.19
CA PRO A 79 1.17 -13.81 19.30
C PRO A 79 0.80 -12.79 20.39
N ILE A 80 0.23 -11.63 20.02
CA ILE A 80 -0.29 -10.68 21.01
C ILE A 80 -1.43 -11.31 21.82
N GLY A 81 -2.35 -12.01 21.17
CA GLY A 81 -3.43 -12.73 21.85
C GLY A 81 -2.90 -13.81 22.81
N SER A 82 -1.85 -14.54 22.39
CA SER A 82 -1.16 -15.52 23.22
C SER A 82 -0.55 -14.89 24.48
N LEU A 83 0.23 -13.81 24.31
CA LEU A 83 0.83 -13.04 25.42
C LEU A 83 -0.22 -12.54 26.42
N MET A 84 -1.33 -11.99 25.92
CA MET A 84 -2.44 -11.54 26.75
C MET A 84 -3.09 -12.70 27.51
N GLY A 85 -3.32 -13.83 26.84
CA GLY A 85 -3.88 -15.05 27.44
C GLY A 85 -2.99 -15.62 28.54
N HIS A 86 -1.68 -15.73 28.28
CA HIS A 86 -0.69 -16.14 29.29
C HIS A 86 -0.74 -15.22 30.51
N GLY A 87 -0.74 -13.90 30.31
CA GLY A 87 -0.85 -12.93 31.40
C GLY A 87 -2.13 -13.10 32.23
N GLN A 88 -3.29 -13.27 31.58
CA GLN A 88 -4.57 -13.51 32.28
C GLN A 88 -4.54 -14.80 33.09
N VAL A 89 -3.97 -15.87 32.54
CA VAL A 89 -3.86 -17.18 33.17
C VAL A 89 -2.88 -17.14 34.35
N ALA A 90 -1.79 -16.38 34.24
CA ALA A 90 -0.84 -16.13 35.33
C ALA A 90 -1.47 -15.37 36.50
N LEU A 91 -2.25 -14.33 36.20
CA LEU A 91 -2.84 -13.45 37.22
C LEU A 91 -4.03 -14.06 37.96
N ARG A 92 -4.60 -15.17 37.47
CA ARG A 92 -5.81 -15.77 38.04
C ARG A 92 -5.59 -16.39 39.43
N GLN A 93 -4.38 -16.86 39.72
CA GLN A 93 -4.04 -17.45 41.02
C GLN A 93 -2.51 -17.49 41.21
N PRO A 94 -2.01 -17.51 42.46
CA PRO A 94 -0.59 -17.75 42.73
C PRO A 94 -0.11 -19.07 42.11
N ARG A 95 1.14 -19.08 41.65
CA ARG A 95 1.78 -20.21 40.96
C ARG A 95 3.15 -20.51 41.52
N SER A 96 3.69 -21.68 41.17
CA SER A 96 5.08 -22.00 41.52
C SER A 96 6.06 -21.11 40.74
N ASN A 97 7.29 -20.98 41.27
CA ASN A 97 8.35 -20.27 40.56
C ASN A 97 8.66 -20.91 39.20
N GLU A 98 8.57 -22.24 39.09
CA GLU A 98 8.81 -22.98 37.85
C GLU A 98 7.75 -22.66 36.79
N GLU A 99 6.47 -22.56 37.17
CA GLU A 99 5.39 -22.16 36.26
C GLU A 99 5.58 -20.73 35.75
N TYR A 100 5.98 -19.79 36.62
CA TYR A 100 6.27 -18.42 36.19
C TYR A 100 7.46 -18.35 35.24
N GLN A 101 8.54 -19.10 35.52
CA GLN A 101 9.70 -19.16 34.63
C GLN A 101 9.32 -19.70 33.25
N ALA A 102 8.54 -20.79 33.18
CA ALA A 102 8.06 -21.36 31.92
C ALA A 102 7.18 -20.36 31.14
N LEU A 103 6.30 -19.64 31.84
CA LEU A 103 5.45 -18.61 31.23
C LEU A 103 6.26 -17.43 30.68
N ILE A 104 7.25 -16.95 31.44
CA ILE A 104 8.13 -15.87 31.00
C ILE A 104 8.95 -16.32 29.78
N ALA A 105 9.48 -17.54 29.79
CA ALA A 105 10.20 -18.10 28.65
C ALA A 105 9.31 -18.17 27.40
N SER A 106 8.08 -18.68 27.53
CA SER A 106 7.13 -18.72 26.41
C SER A 106 6.77 -17.33 25.90
N ASN A 107 6.55 -16.36 26.79
CA ASN A 107 6.30 -14.97 26.38
C ASN A 107 7.51 -14.35 25.67
N GLN A 108 8.73 -14.70 26.08
CA GLN A 108 9.95 -14.23 25.45
C GLN A 108 10.07 -14.75 24.00
N GLU A 109 9.73 -16.01 23.76
CA GLU A 109 9.70 -16.58 22.40
C GLU A 109 8.71 -15.85 21.48
N GLU A 110 7.52 -15.50 21.99
CA GLU A 110 6.54 -14.73 21.22
C GLU A 110 7.00 -13.30 20.93
N LEU A 111 7.65 -12.64 21.89
CA LEU A 111 8.25 -11.32 21.70
C LEU A 111 9.37 -11.35 20.67
N GLU A 112 10.23 -12.36 20.69
CA GLU A 112 11.27 -12.56 19.68
C GLU A 112 10.68 -12.83 18.28
N ARG A 113 9.58 -13.59 18.21
CA ARG A 113 8.84 -13.80 16.96
C ARG A 113 8.32 -12.49 16.39
N ILE A 114 7.69 -11.65 17.22
CA ILE A 114 7.20 -10.33 16.81
C ILE A 114 8.38 -9.43 16.37
N ALA A 115 9.50 -9.45 17.10
CA ALA A 115 10.68 -8.66 16.74
C ALA A 115 11.23 -9.05 15.35
N ARG A 116 11.37 -10.35 15.06
CA ARG A 116 11.79 -10.84 13.73
C ARG A 116 10.82 -10.45 12.61
N MET A 117 9.51 -10.45 12.89
CA MET A 117 8.52 -9.96 11.92
C MET A 117 8.74 -8.48 11.62
N VAL A 118 8.91 -7.64 12.65
CA VAL A 118 9.17 -6.21 12.48
C VAL A 118 10.45 -5.96 11.68
N GLU A 119 11.53 -6.69 11.96
CA GLU A 119 12.77 -6.62 11.20
C GLU A 119 12.56 -7.00 9.72
N SER A 120 11.78 -8.05 9.46
CA SER A 120 11.46 -8.49 8.09
C SER A 120 10.68 -7.41 7.33
N ILE A 121 9.73 -6.74 7.98
CA ILE A 121 8.97 -5.62 7.40
C ILE A 121 9.90 -4.45 7.06
N LEU A 122 10.77 -4.06 8.00
CA LEU A 122 11.71 -2.96 7.80
C LEU A 122 12.76 -3.28 6.72
N PHE A 123 13.13 -4.55 6.57
CA PHE A 123 14.01 -5.00 5.49
C PHE A 123 13.31 -4.87 4.13
N LEU A 124 12.09 -5.39 4.01
CA LEU A 124 11.30 -5.30 2.77
C LEU A 124 11.05 -3.84 2.36
N ALA A 125 10.64 -2.99 3.31
CA ALA A 125 10.39 -1.56 3.06
C ALA A 125 11.63 -0.75 2.66
N ARG A 126 12.85 -1.30 2.82
CA ARG A 126 14.11 -0.69 2.35
C ARG A 126 14.62 -1.30 1.05
N ALA A 127 14.15 -2.49 0.70
CA ALA A 127 14.56 -3.22 -0.49
C ALA A 127 13.74 -2.81 -1.73
N ASP A 128 12.52 -2.31 -1.52
CA ASP A 128 11.72 -1.54 -2.48
C ASP A 128 12.15 -0.06 -2.53
#